data_AF-A0A8T0QPC3-F1
#
_entry.id   AF-A0A8T0QPC3-F1
#
_cell.length_a   1.000
_cell.length_b   1.000
_cell.length_c   1.000
_cell.angle_alpha   90.00
_cell.angle_beta   90.00
_cell.angle_gamma   90.00
#
_symmetry.space_group_name_H-M   'P 1'
#
loop_
_entity.id
_entity.type
_entity.pdbx_description
1 polymer ?
#
loop_
_entity_poly.entity_id
_entity_poly.type
_entity_poly.pdbx_seq_one_letter_code
_entity_poly.pdbx_strand_id
1 'polypeptide(L)'
;MDVRVMLQAVVFALVFTMLAKHQVWGETDCHHEKESVMLKCKNSIKISGPYVLPRPGDRCCTTVQASDMVCVCHILTEHDEKTVDPKRLVKVADRCGKPVPVGRDCGTWTVEHPPASLRGHP
;
A
#
# COMPACT_ATOMS: atom_id res chain seq x y z
N MET A 1 43.68 -15.50 28.13
CA MET A 1 42.96 -14.50 27.33
C MET A 1 43.31 -13.13 27.90
N ASP A 2 44.12 -12.37 27.16
CA ASP A 2 44.65 -11.08 27.61
C ASP A 2 43.51 -10.05 27.67
N VAL A 3 43.48 -9.22 28.72
CA VAL A 3 42.46 -8.17 28.90
C VAL A 3 42.41 -7.20 27.71
N ARG A 4 43.53 -7.01 27.01
CA ARG A 4 43.63 -6.21 25.78
C ARG A 4 42.89 -6.88 24.62
N VAL A 5 42.97 -8.20 24.51
CA VAL A 5 42.27 -8.99 23.47
C VAL A 5 40.77 -8.99 23.73
N MET A 6 40.35 -9.09 25.00
CA MET A 6 38.94 -8.97 25.35
C MET A 6 38.39 -7.56 25.08
N LEU A 7 39.15 -6.51 25.40
CA LEU A 7 38.75 -5.13 25.14
C LEU A 7 38.61 -4.86 23.63
N GLN A 8 39.55 -5.34 22.81
CA GLN A 8 39.46 -5.23 21.35
C GLN A 8 38.23 -5.95 20.80
N ALA A 9 37.97 -7.19 21.23
CA ALA A 9 36.81 -7.97 20.80
C ALA A 9 35.49 -7.26 21.13
N VAL A 10 35.38 -6.66 22.33
CA VAL A 10 34.20 -5.88 22.74
C VAL A 10 34.03 -4.63 21.86
N VAL A 11 35.09 -3.88 21.58
CA VAL A 11 35.03 -2.70 20.71
C VAL A 11 34.58 -3.07 19.29
N PHE A 12 35.13 -4.14 18.71
CA PHE A 12 34.70 -4.63 17.40
C PHE A 12 33.23 -5.05 17.40
N ALA A 13 32.77 -5.79 18.41
CA ALA A 13 31.37 -6.18 18.54
C ALA A 13 30.44 -4.97 18.61
N LEU A 14 30.80 -3.93 19.37
CA LEU A 14 30.01 -2.70 19.49
C LEU A 14 29.92 -1.96 18.14
N VAL A 15 31.03 -1.82 17.40
CA VAL A 15 31.03 -1.21 16.06
C VAL A 15 30.16 -2.00 15.07
N PHE A 16 30.24 -3.33 15.08
CA PHE A 16 29.37 -4.19 14.25
C PHE A 16 27.88 -4.04 14.60
N THR A 17 27.53 -3.92 15.89
CA THR A 17 26.13 -3.69 16.28
C THR A 17 25.61 -2.31 15.86
N MET A 18 26.46 -1.27 15.83
CA MET A 18 26.07 0.05 15.32
C MET A 18 25.83 0.02 13.81
N LEU A 19 26.67 -0.71 13.05
CA LEU A 19 26.51 -0.88 11.61
C LEU A 19 25.26 -1.69 11.25
N ALA A 20 24.92 -2.72 12.03
CA ALA A 20 23.71 -3.51 11.83
C ALA A 20 22.42 -2.76 12.18
N LYS A 21 22.49 -1.73 13.05
CA LYS A 21 21.33 -0.93 13.46
C LYS A 21 20.92 0.15 12.45
N HIS A 22 21.75 0.46 11.45
CA HIS A 22 21.36 1.38 10.36
C HIS A 22 20.37 0.78 9.34
N GLN A 23 19.86 -0.44 9.57
CA GLN A 23 18.89 -1.09 8.68
C GLN A 23 17.43 -0.98 9.17
N VAL A 24 17.11 -0.21 10.22
CA VAL A 24 15.75 -0.22 10.79
C VAL A 24 15.24 1.19 11.16
N TRP A 25 15.14 2.06 10.16
CA TRP A 25 14.13 3.13 10.07
C TRP A 25 14.14 3.70 8.63
N GLY A 26 13.99 2.83 7.64
CA GLY A 26 13.32 3.28 6.41
C GLY A 26 11.85 3.02 6.69
N GLU A 27 11.01 4.06 6.67
CA GLU A 27 9.57 3.89 6.45
C GLU A 27 9.45 2.80 5.37
N THR A 28 8.93 1.61 5.71
CA THR A 28 8.71 0.58 4.70
C THR A 28 7.60 1.11 3.83
N ASP A 29 7.98 1.83 2.78
CA ASP A 29 7.04 2.35 1.80
C ASP A 29 6.21 1.18 1.27
N CYS A 30 4.91 1.35 1.12
CA CYS A 30 3.95 0.29 0.80
C CYS A 30 4.05 -0.18 -0.67
N HIS A 31 5.23 -0.10 -1.28
CA HIS A 31 5.52 -0.52 -2.64
C HIS A 31 5.12 -1.98 -2.90
N HIS A 32 5.49 -2.90 -2.00
CA HIS A 32 5.13 -4.31 -2.13
C HIS A 32 3.63 -4.55 -2.06
N GLU A 33 2.93 -3.74 -1.25
CA GLU A 33 1.48 -3.78 -1.16
C GLU A 33 0.84 -3.23 -2.44
N LYS A 34 1.33 -2.11 -2.96
CA LYS A 34 0.90 -1.54 -4.25
C LYS A 34 1.03 -2.58 -5.36
N GLU A 35 2.20 -3.18 -5.52
CA GLU A 35 2.43 -4.22 -6.54
C GLU A 35 1.50 -5.42 -6.35
N SER A 36 1.34 -5.87 -5.10
CA SER A 36 0.45 -6.98 -4.77
C SER A 36 -1.01 -6.69 -5.11
N VAL A 37 -1.51 -5.49 -4.76
CA VAL A 37 -2.86 -5.04 -5.11
C VAL A 37 -3.00 -4.93 -6.62
N MET A 38 -2.05 -4.29 -7.31
CA MET A 38 -2.09 -4.13 -8.77
C MET A 38 -2.15 -5.47 -9.49
N LEU A 39 -1.35 -6.44 -9.06
CA LEU A 39 -1.31 -7.78 -9.64
C LEU A 39 -2.60 -8.57 -9.33
N LYS A 40 -3.00 -8.65 -8.06
CA LYS A 40 -4.07 -9.55 -7.63
C LYS A 40 -5.46 -9.00 -7.93
N CYS A 41 -5.61 -7.68 -7.97
CA CYS A 41 -6.84 -6.96 -8.30
C CYS A 41 -6.90 -6.46 -9.76
N LYS A 42 -5.92 -6.81 -10.61
CA LYS A 42 -5.76 -6.32 -12.00
C LYS A 42 -7.08 -6.19 -12.78
N ASN A 43 -7.93 -7.21 -12.73
CA ASN A 43 -9.20 -7.22 -13.49
C ASN A 43 -10.25 -6.24 -12.96
N SER A 44 -10.19 -5.90 -11.68
CA SER A 44 -11.10 -4.97 -11.01
C SER A 44 -10.64 -3.52 -11.12
N ILE A 45 -9.33 -3.27 -11.26
CA ILE A 45 -8.76 -1.92 -11.22
C ILE A 45 -8.24 -1.40 -12.56
N LYS A 46 -8.17 -2.24 -13.61
CA LYS A 46 -7.65 -1.83 -14.92
C LYS A 46 -8.38 -0.63 -15.51
N ILE A 47 -7.65 0.22 -16.23
CA ILE A 47 -8.18 1.44 -16.86
C ILE A 47 -9.26 1.18 -17.92
N SER A 48 -9.14 0.10 -18.68
CA SER A 48 -10.01 -0.20 -19.82
C SER A 48 -10.67 -1.58 -19.72
N GLY A 49 -11.79 -1.75 -20.44
CA GLY A 49 -12.58 -2.96 -20.44
C GLY A 49 -13.54 -3.09 -19.25
N PRO A 50 -14.20 -4.26 -19.12
CA PRO A 50 -15.28 -4.44 -18.16
C PRO A 50 -14.77 -4.31 -16.74
N TYR A 51 -15.53 -3.58 -15.92
CA TYR A 51 -15.29 -3.50 -14.48
C TYR A 51 -15.75 -4.81 -13.83
N VAL A 52 -14.81 -5.53 -13.21
CA VAL A 52 -15.11 -6.77 -12.48
C VAL A 52 -15.15 -6.46 -11.00
N LEU A 53 -16.34 -6.55 -10.42
CA LEU A 53 -16.52 -6.34 -8.99
C LEU A 53 -15.91 -7.51 -8.20
N PRO A 54 -14.94 -7.26 -7.29
CA PRO A 54 -14.36 -8.32 -6.48
C PRO A 54 -15.37 -8.84 -5.45
N ARG A 55 -15.24 -10.13 -5.12
CA ARG A 55 -16.06 -10.78 -4.09
C ARG A 55 -15.34 -10.68 -2.75
N PRO A 56 -16.05 -10.35 -1.65
CA PRO A 56 -15.46 -10.42 -0.31
C PRO A 56 -14.83 -11.80 -0.08
N GLY A 57 -13.60 -11.82 0.47
CA GLY A 57 -12.83 -13.04 0.70
C GLY A 57 -12.09 -13.61 -0.53
N ASP A 58 -12.25 -13.03 -1.72
CA ASP A 58 -11.42 -13.41 -2.87
C ASP A 58 -9.96 -12.95 -2.70
N ARG A 59 -9.09 -13.40 -3.62
CA ARG A 59 -7.66 -13.07 -3.59
C ARG A 59 -7.39 -11.55 -3.65
N CYS A 60 -8.23 -10.80 -4.36
CA CYS A 60 -8.10 -9.35 -4.43
C CYS A 60 -8.48 -8.72 -3.08
N CYS A 61 -9.67 -9.01 -2.55
CA CYS A 61 -10.13 -8.40 -1.31
C CYS A 61 -9.27 -8.80 -0.10
N THR A 62 -8.82 -10.05 -0.01
CA THR A 62 -7.89 -10.47 1.05
C THR A 62 -6.56 -9.72 1.00
N THR A 63 -6.08 -9.38 -0.21
CA THR A 63 -4.87 -8.56 -0.36
C THR A 63 -5.13 -7.12 0.05
N VAL A 64 -6.22 -6.52 -0.43
CA VAL A 64 -6.63 -5.17 -0.06
C VAL A 64 -6.79 -5.05 1.46
N GLN A 65 -7.40 -6.04 2.12
CA GLN A 65 -7.57 -6.07 3.57
C GLN A 65 -6.26 -6.13 4.35
N ALA A 66 -5.21 -6.68 3.75
CA ALA A 66 -3.87 -6.76 4.33
C ALA A 66 -2.99 -5.54 3.98
N SER A 67 -3.48 -4.61 3.16
CA SER A 67 -2.73 -3.44 2.68
C SER A 67 -3.19 -2.13 3.33
N ASP A 68 -2.26 -1.19 3.47
CA ASP A 68 -2.51 0.22 3.69
C ASP A 68 -2.93 0.86 2.36
N MET A 69 -4.23 0.83 2.10
CA MET A 69 -4.80 1.41 0.87
C MET A 69 -4.59 2.92 0.78
N VAL A 70 -4.40 3.63 1.89
CA VAL A 70 -4.12 5.07 1.87
C VAL A 70 -2.70 5.31 1.37
N CYS A 71 -1.72 4.56 1.89
CA CYS A 71 -0.36 4.59 1.38
C CYS A 71 -0.31 4.16 -0.08
N VAL A 72 -0.94 3.02 -0.44
CA VAL A 72 -0.94 2.49 -1.82
C VAL A 72 -1.48 3.51 -2.81
N CYS A 73 -2.55 4.22 -2.44
CA CYS A 73 -3.08 5.32 -3.24
C CYS A 73 -2.12 6.50 -3.32
N HIS A 74 -1.48 6.88 -2.22
CA HIS A 74 -0.54 8.00 -2.20
C HIS A 74 0.70 7.78 -3.10
N ILE A 75 1.21 6.55 -3.17
CA ILE A 75 2.41 6.19 -3.95
C ILE A 75 2.09 5.66 -5.36
N LEU A 76 0.83 5.76 -5.78
CA LEU A 76 0.40 5.41 -7.12
C LEU A 76 0.96 6.45 -8.10
N THR A 77 1.73 6.00 -9.08
CA THR A 77 2.40 6.90 -10.03
C THR A 77 1.59 7.09 -11.31
N GLU A 78 1.86 8.16 -12.06
CA GLU A 78 1.31 8.34 -13.41
C GLU A 78 1.62 7.15 -14.35
N HIS A 79 2.73 6.45 -14.11
CA HIS A 79 3.06 5.25 -14.88
C HIS A 79 2.09 4.09 -14.56
N ASP A 80 1.78 3.89 -13.28
CA ASP A 80 0.81 2.89 -12.83
C ASP A 80 -0.58 3.17 -13.43
N GLU A 81 -0.96 4.45 -13.49
CA GLU A 81 -2.23 4.93 -14.03
C GLU A 81 -2.44 4.66 -15.53
N LYS A 82 -1.37 4.39 -16.28
CA LYS A 82 -1.50 3.91 -17.67
C LYS A 82 -2.20 2.55 -17.76
N THR A 83 -2.22 1.80 -16.66
CA THR A 83 -2.82 0.46 -16.60
C THR A 83 -3.93 0.35 -15.54
N VAL A 84 -3.91 1.20 -14.51
CA VAL A 84 -4.84 1.21 -13.38
C VAL A 84 -5.69 2.47 -13.42
N ASP A 85 -6.98 2.36 -13.16
CA ASP A 85 -7.86 3.50 -12.92
C ASP A 85 -7.95 3.75 -11.40
N PRO A 86 -7.44 4.90 -10.90
CA PRO A 86 -7.49 5.25 -9.48
C PRO A 86 -8.90 5.22 -8.90
N LYS A 87 -9.92 5.58 -9.68
CA LYS A 87 -11.33 5.57 -9.24
C LYS A 87 -11.81 4.15 -9.01
N ARG A 88 -11.37 3.19 -9.83
CA ARG A 88 -11.67 1.77 -9.65
C ARG A 88 -10.91 1.21 -8.45
N LEU A 89 -9.66 1.61 -8.25
CA LEU A 89 -8.87 1.21 -7.09
C LEU A 89 -9.56 1.60 -5.78
N VAL A 90 -10.02 2.84 -5.68
CA VAL A 90 -10.75 3.33 -4.49
C VAL A 90 -12.09 2.60 -4.31
N LYS A 91 -12.83 2.32 -5.37
CA LYS A 91 -14.06 1.50 -5.30
C LYS A 91 -13.79 0.08 -4.83
N VAL A 92 -12.69 -0.53 -5.26
CA VAL A 92 -12.26 -1.86 -4.80
C VAL A 92 -11.88 -1.82 -3.33
N ALA A 93 -11.16 -0.78 -2.90
CA ALA A 93 -10.77 -0.57 -1.52
C ALA A 93 -11.99 -0.50 -0.58
N ASP A 94 -12.98 0.33 -0.94
CA ASP A 94 -14.26 0.44 -0.23
C ASP A 94 -15.02 -0.90 -0.18
N ARG A 95 -15.20 -1.54 -1.35
CA ARG A 95 -15.88 -2.84 -1.48
C ARG A 95 -15.26 -3.94 -0.62
N CYS A 96 -13.95 -3.92 -0.44
CA CYS A 96 -13.22 -4.93 0.32
C CYS A 96 -13.06 -4.56 1.82
N GLY A 97 -13.62 -3.44 2.27
CA GLY A 97 -13.62 -3.02 3.68
C GLY A 97 -12.40 -2.22 4.12
N LYS A 98 -11.67 -1.61 3.18
CA LYS A 98 -10.54 -0.70 3.43
C LYS A 98 -10.72 0.61 2.66
N PRO A 99 -11.74 1.42 2.97
CA PRO A 99 -12.02 2.64 2.24
C PRO A 99 -10.87 3.64 2.35
N VAL A 100 -10.53 4.29 1.25
CA VAL A 100 -9.61 5.44 1.23
C VAL A 100 -10.43 6.68 1.60
N PRO A 101 -10.02 7.47 2.62
CA PRO A 101 -10.80 8.62 3.06
C PRO A 101 -10.98 9.67 1.96
N VAL A 102 -12.13 10.36 1.99
CA VAL A 102 -12.39 11.51 1.13
C VAL A 102 -11.36 12.62 1.38
N GLY A 103 -10.96 13.30 0.32
CA GLY A 103 -9.93 14.34 0.34
C GLY A 103 -8.49 13.81 0.32
N ARG A 104 -8.30 12.48 0.28
CA ARG A 104 -6.97 11.89 0.07
C ARG A 104 -6.73 11.64 -1.41
N ASP A 105 -5.48 11.78 -1.82
CA ASP A 105 -5.06 11.50 -3.19
C ASP A 105 -4.88 10.00 -3.40
N CYS A 106 -5.30 9.53 -4.58
CA CYS A 106 -5.01 8.24 -5.14
C CYS A 106 -4.39 8.45 -6.52
N GLY A 107 -3.06 8.48 -6.55
CA GLY A 107 -2.28 8.99 -7.67
C GLY A 107 -2.66 10.43 -8.00
N THR A 108 -3.00 10.70 -9.25
CA THR A 108 -3.42 12.02 -9.75
C THR A 108 -4.87 12.38 -9.44
N TRP A 109 -5.65 11.45 -8.88
CA TRP A 109 -7.07 11.65 -8.56
C TRP A 109 -7.32 11.78 -7.06
N THR A 110 -7.98 12.85 -6.64
CA THR A 110 -8.40 13.02 -5.24
C THR A 110 -9.76 12.36 -4.99
N VAL A 111 -9.88 11.62 -3.88
CA VAL A 111 -11.14 10.97 -3.49
C VAL A 111 -12.19 12.01 -3.17
N GLU A 112 -13.25 12.06 -3.96
CA GLU A 112 -14.39 12.97 -3.75
C GLU A 112 -15.55 12.27 -3.02
N HIS A 113 -16.43 13.06 -2.40
CA HIS A 113 -17.70 12.54 -1.91
C HIS A 113 -18.55 12.01 -3.08
N PRO A 114 -19.25 10.87 -2.91
CA PRO A 114 -20.33 10.53 -3.81
C PRO A 114 -21.31 11.70 -3.89
N PRO A 115 -21.81 12.05 -5.10
CA PRO A 115 -22.82 13.08 -5.23
C PRO A 115 -24.00 12.75 -4.31
N ALA A 116 -24.49 13.75 -3.58
CA ALA A 116 -25.51 13.58 -2.54
C ALA A 116 -26.79 12.89 -3.04
N SER A 117 -27.03 12.85 -4.35
CA SER A 117 -28.16 12.18 -5.00
C SER A 117 -28.18 10.65 -4.88
N LEU A 118 -27.07 10.00 -4.50
CA LEU A 118 -27.02 8.55 -4.22
C LEU A 118 -27.17 8.18 -2.74
N ARG A 119 -27.16 9.18 -1.84
CA ARG A 119 -27.55 9.01 -0.43
C ARG A 119 -29.07 9.13 -0.33
N GLY A 120 -29.78 8.19 -0.97
CA GLY A 120 -31.19 7.97 -0.71
C GLY A 120 -31.37 7.65 0.78
N HIS A 121 -32.08 8.55 1.46
CA HIS A 121 -32.63 8.39 2.80
C HIS A 121 -33.53 7.13 2.90
N PRO A 122 -33.76 6.61 4.13
CA PRO A 122 -34.49 5.36 4.37
C PRO A 122 -35.94 5.35 3.85
#